data_AF-A0A288QN72-F1
#
_entry.id   AF-A0A288QN72-F1
#
_cell.length_a   1.000
_cell.length_b   1.000
_cell.length_c   1.000
_cell.angle_alpha   90.00
_cell.angle_beta   90.00
_cell.angle_gamma   90.00
#
_symmetry.space_group_name_H-M   'P 1'
#
loop_
_entity.id
_entity.type
_entity.pdbx_description
1 polymer ?
#
loop_
_entity_poly.entity_id
_entity_poly.type
_entity_poly.pdbx_seq_one_letter_code
_entity_poly.pdbx_strand_id
1 'polypeptide(L)' 'MDLEDYLTDLPAEHVAMFRFVQSRIHELWPKVDERIAWSMPGFFPNTSVNSNHPLIFVRLNKHWLGIYATPRI' A
#
# COMPACT_ATOMS: atom_id res chain seq x y z
N MET A 1 -13.71 2.78 -1.93
CA MET A 1 -13.07 2.30 -0.70
C MET A 1 -11.77 3.05 -0.59
N ASP A 2 -11.70 3.94 0.39
CA ASP A 2 -10.44 4.58 0.71
C ASP A 2 -9.59 3.67 1.62
N LEU A 3 -8.39 4.12 1.97
CA LEU A 3 -7.47 3.34 2.79
C LEU A 3 -7.96 3.21 4.23
N GLU A 4 -8.66 4.20 4.77
CA GLU A 4 -9.12 4.19 6.16
C GLU A 4 -10.28 3.21 6.33
N ASP A 5 -11.20 3.15 5.35
CA ASP A 5 -12.23 2.13 5.24
C ASP A 5 -11.60 0.72 5.29
N TYR A 6 -10.50 0.51 4.55
CA TYR A 6 -9.82 -0.78 4.47
C TYR A 6 -9.19 -1.21 5.81
N LEU A 7 -8.75 -0.26 6.63
CA LEU A 7 -8.07 -0.53 7.89
C LEU A 7 -9.02 -0.65 9.09
N THR A 8 -10.28 -0.22 8.94
CA THR A 8 -11.24 -0.10 10.05
C THR A 8 -11.53 -1.44 10.74
N ASP A 9 -11.60 -2.55 10.00
CA ASP A 9 -11.92 -3.88 10.54
C ASP A 9 -10.68 -4.71 10.94
N LEU A 10 -9.49 -4.10 10.94
CA LEU A 10 -8.24 -4.81 11.23
C LEU A 10 -7.80 -4.64 12.69
N PRO A 11 -7.14 -5.66 13.28
CA PRO A 11 -6.50 -5.54 14.58
C PRO A 11 -5.53 -4.36 14.65
N ALA A 12 -5.50 -3.65 15.78
CA ALA A 12 -4.66 -2.47 15.97
C ALA A 12 -3.17 -2.74 15.69
N GLU A 13 -2.67 -3.93 16.03
CA GLU A 13 -1.30 -4.35 15.72
C GLU A 13 -1.01 -4.44 14.22
N HIS A 14 -1.97 -4.88 13.42
CA HIS A 14 -1.84 -4.91 11.96
C HIS A 14 -1.87 -3.52 11.36
N VAL A 15 -2.74 -2.66 11.89
CA VAL A 15 -2.79 -1.26 11.49
C VAL A 15 -1.44 -0.60 11.79
N ALA A 16 -0.88 -0.81 12.99
CA ALA A 16 0.43 -0.27 13.35
C ALA A 16 1.56 -0.77 12.41
N MET A 17 1.58 -2.07 12.11
CA MET A 17 2.56 -2.65 11.19
C MET A 17 2.37 -2.10 9.76
N PHE A 18 1.12 -1.95 9.30
CA PHE A 18 0.82 -1.32 8.02
C PHE A 18 1.34 0.11 7.97
N ARG A 19 1.05 0.94 8.99
CA ARG A 19 1.52 2.34 9.06
C ARG A 19 3.03 2.45 9.06
N PHE A 20 3.72 1.50 9.71
CA PHE A 20 5.18 1.42 9.64
C PHE A 20 5.66 1.14 8.21
N VAL A 21 5.07 0.19 7.50
CA VAL A 21 5.43 -0.07 6.10
C VAL A 21 5.08 1.12 5.20
N GLN A 22 3.90 1.71 5.38
CA GLN A 22 3.43 2.90 4.67
C GLN A 22 4.45 4.04 4.80
N SER A 23 4.95 4.32 6.00
CA SER A 23 5.93 5.39 6.21
C SER A 23 7.26 5.12 5.52
N ARG A 24 7.73 3.86 5.50
CA ARG A 24 8.94 3.47 4.76
C ARG A 24 8.77 3.58 3.25
N ILE A 25 7.59 3.28 2.73
CA ILE A 25 7.29 3.45 1.30
C ILE A 25 7.34 4.94 0.93
N HIS A 26 6.75 5.84 1.73
CA HIS A 26 6.80 7.29 1.48
C HIS A 26 8.21 7.87 1.65
N GLU A 27 9.03 7.31 2.54
CA GLU A 27 10.44 7.69 2.66
C GLU A 27 11.22 7.38 1.37
N LEU A 28 10.98 6.20 0.77
CA LEU A 28 11.64 5.77 -0.47
C LEU A 28 11.05 6.45 -1.72
N TRP A 29 9.74 6.66 -1.75
CA TRP A 29 9.02 7.28 -2.85
C TRP A 29 8.07 8.37 -2.33
N PRO A 30 8.57 9.62 -2.13
CA PRO A 30 7.77 10.71 -1.56
C PRO A 30 6.60 11.17 -2.42
N LYS A 31 6.54 10.72 -3.68
CA LYS A 31 5.50 11.09 -4.66
C LYS A 31 4.77 9.85 -5.13
N VAL A 32 3.99 9.27 -4.23
CA VAL A 32 3.10 8.14 -4.52
C VAL A 32 1.66 8.47 -4.18
N ASP A 33 0.75 7.97 -4.98
CA ASP A 33 -0.67 7.94 -4.67
C ASP A 33 -1.00 6.59 -4.02
N GLU A 34 -1.77 6.64 -2.94
CA GLU A 34 -2.27 5.44 -2.26
C GLU A 34 -3.68 5.14 -2.72
N ARG A 35 -3.93 3.91 -3.16
CA ARG A 35 -5.23 3.48 -3.68
C ARG A 35 -5.49 2.03 -3.33
N ILE A 36 -6.75 1.66 -3.09
CA ILE A 36 -7.13 0.26 -2.98
C ILE A 36 -7.29 -0.31 -4.39
N ALA A 37 -6.52 -1.34 -4.73
CA ALA A 37 -6.66 -2.10 -5.98
C ALA A 37 -6.51 -3.59 -5.69
N TRP A 38 -7.33 -4.42 -6.35
CA TRP A 38 -7.37 -5.88 -6.08
C TRP A 38 -7.56 -6.22 -4.59
N SER A 39 -8.37 -5.42 -3.87
CA SER A 39 -8.61 -5.56 -2.44
C SER A 39 -7.36 -5.42 -1.55
N MET A 40 -6.36 -4.68 -2.04
CA MET A 40 -5.11 -4.43 -1.33
C MET A 40 -4.72 -2.94 -1.45
N PRO A 41 -4.16 -2.34 -0.39
CA PRO A 41 -3.42 -1.09 -0.46
C PRO A 41 -2.30 -1.16 -1.50
N GLY A 42 -2.37 -0.28 -2.50
CA GLY A 42 -1.39 -0.13 -3.56
C GLY A 42 -0.79 1.26 -3.58
N PHE A 43 0.49 1.33 -3.90
CA PHE A 43 1.28 2.57 -3.98
C PHE A 43 1.68 2.79 -5.43
N PHE A 44 1.20 3.87 -6.03
CA PHE A 44 1.36 4.18 -7.45
C PHE A 44 2.24 5.42 -7.61
N PRO A 45 3.14 5.48 -8.59
CA PRO A 45 3.95 6.68 -8.78
C PRO A 45 3.05 7.84 -9.23
N ASN A 46 3.16 8.98 -8.57
CA ASN A 46 2.48 10.21 -8.96
C ASN A 46 3.24 10.90 -10.12
N THR A 47 3.33 10.19 -11.24
CA THR A 47 3.89 10.66 -12.51
C THR A 47 2.97 10.21 -13.63
N SER A 48 2.59 11.14 -14.52
CA SER A 48 1.55 10.94 -15.55
C SER A 48 1.79 9.78 -16.52
N VAL A 49 3.04 9.31 -16.65
CA VAL A 49 3.40 8.26 -17.61
C VAL A 49 3.17 6.85 -17.06
N ASN A 50 3.13 6.66 -15.73
CA ASN A 50 3.08 5.33 -15.11
C ASN A 50 2.11 5.22 -13.92
N SER A 51 1.16 6.15 -13.78
CA SER A 51 0.25 6.25 -12.62
C SER A 51 -0.69 5.06 -12.41
N ASN A 52 -0.79 4.15 -13.39
CA ASN A 52 -1.62 2.94 -13.31
C ASN A 52 -0.81 1.70 -12.95
N HIS A 53 0.53 1.78 -12.98
CA HIS A 53 1.39 0.67 -12.57
C HIS A 53 1.76 0.85 -11.10
N PRO A 54 1.37 -0.09 -10.22
CA PRO A 54 1.79 -0.06 -8.83
C PRO A 54 3.32 -0.18 -8.75
N LEU A 55 3.90 0.38 -7.70
CA LEU A 55 5.27 0.10 -7.26
C LEU A 55 5.26 -1.08 -6.28
N ILE A 56 4.28 -1.06 -5.36
CA ILE A 56 4.12 -2.02 -4.28
C ILE A 56 2.64 -2.21 -3.98
N PHE A 57 2.23 -3.45 -3.71
CA PHE A 57 1.04 -3.74 -2.91
C PHE A 57 1.42 -4.20 -1.51
N VAL A 58 0.61 -3.81 -0.54
CA VAL A 58 0.67 -4.35 0.81
C VAL A 58 -0.63 -5.11 1.06
N ARG A 59 -0.52 -6.41 1.35
CA ARG A 59 -1.66 -7.23 1.74
C ARG A 59 -1.67 -7.43 3.23
N LEU A 60 -2.77 -7.08 3.86
CA LEU A 60 -3.02 -7.37 5.27
C LEU A 60 -3.85 -8.64 5.37
N ASN A 61 -3.35 -9.63 6.09
CA ASN A 61 -4.06 -10.85 6.44
C ASN A 61 -4.14 -10.98 7.97
N LYS A 62 -5.00 -11.86 8.49
CA LYS A 62 -5.26 -12.04 9.92
C LYS A 62 -4.03 -12.42 10.76
N HIS A 63 -2.92 -12.81 10.15
CA HIS A 63 -1.73 -13.25 10.87
C HIS A 63 -0.41 -12.73 10.28
N TRP A 64 -0.46 -12.03 9.14
CA TRP A 64 0.76 -11.63 8.42
C TRP A 64 0.48 -10.47 7.47
N LEU A 65 1.57 -9.75 7.13
CA LEU A 65 1.59 -8.70 6.12
C LEU A 65 2.50 -9.15 4.97
N GLY A 66 1.97 -9.07 3.74
CA GLY A 66 2.72 -9.35 2.52
C GLY A 66 3.05 -8.06 1.79
N ILE A 67 4.30 -7.94 1.32
CA ILE A 67 4.74 -6.85 0.44
C ILE A 67 5.00 -7.44 -0.94
N TYR A 68 4.25 -6.99 -1.94
CA TYR A 68 4.39 -7.42 -3.33
C TYR A 68 5.00 -6.27 -4.13
N ALA A 69 6.31 -6.33 -4.35
CA ALA A 69 6.98 -5.40 -5.25
C ALA A 69 6.62 -5.77 -6.69
N THR A 70 6.20 -4.77 -7.46
CA THR A 70 5.81 -4.96 -8.86
C THR A 70 6.93 -4.41 -9.74
N PRO A 71 7.78 -5.28 -10.33
CA PRO A 71 8.83 -4.82 -11.22
C PRO A 71 8.18 -4.10 -12.42
N ARG A 72 8.78 -2.99 -12.84
CA ARG A 72 8.46 -2.40 -14.15
C ARG A 72 8.95 -3.41 -15.19
N ILE A 73 8.01 -4.09 -15.85
CA ILE A 73 8.27 -4.87 -17.06
C ILE A 73 8.36 -3.86 -18.22
#